data_AF-A0A7S2JGQ3-F1
#
_entry.id   AF-A0A7S2JGQ3-F1
#
_cell.length_a   1.000
_cell.length_b   1.000
_cell.length_c   1.000
_cell.angle_alpha   90.00
_cell.angle_beta   90.00
_cell.angle_gamma   90.00
#
_symmetry.space_group_name_H-M   'P 1'
#
loop_
_entity.id
_entity.type
_entity.pdbx_description
1 polymer ?
#
loop_
_entity_poly.entity_id
_entity_poly.type
_entity_poly.pdbx_seq_one_letter_code
_entity_poly.pdbx_strand_id
1 'polypeptide(L)'
;YAQRVGSTTVGVEGGCGEPWVALSRGGRRSSTSASGAAIMSYDAGAAGGFDADPSQASADHIPVKKLSIGSWNLLAKYDEHVLLSFYWAERKLVWEVLHLGVVRKMEVDFEDIAQTTLTSGDEQQQDRLVIELHRPPRFFKENPPSTVSAGAQEVNYVYTTDFTNGQASTESRHLLLFDAGAITREHTKMMHYSGIRLAVEGSGADPKSSSAGMGRPGLPRSLGGVHATSAHLRQPPTSSPRLDAIILQDQLKREMRERQARYTGICPVRERIYAAVFDELIAAVARDAPKRGALLQRLYGESRMSIDSYRTVFEMSIEFGGRKLNEAIDTKDGLAQRIEELESEISELHREIGKLTSLCESVEAREEAKAKGYEEVDKEITDQQTEQQQLEDLIAVLKLSKPDKGKGK
;
A
#
# COMPACT_ATOMS: atom_id res chain seq x y z
N TYR A 1 -16.73 -91.66 -7.16
CA TYR A 1 -16.92 -90.20 -7.28
C TYR A 1 -15.78 -89.56 -6.50
N ALA A 2 -14.74 -89.12 -7.22
CA ALA A 2 -13.37 -89.05 -6.72
C ALA A 2 -13.05 -87.73 -5.99
N GLN A 3 -12.45 -87.85 -4.81
CA GLN A 3 -11.61 -86.83 -4.17
C GLN A 3 -10.14 -87.04 -4.60
N ARG A 4 -9.42 -85.95 -4.92
CA ARG A 4 -7.94 -85.83 -4.99
C ARG A 4 -7.64 -84.32 -4.92
N VAL A 5 -6.89 -83.78 -3.95
CA VAL A 5 -5.45 -83.91 -3.66
C VAL A 5 -4.58 -83.54 -4.87
N GLY A 6 -3.66 -82.58 -4.69
CA GLY A 6 -2.44 -82.51 -5.52
C GLY A 6 -1.91 -81.12 -5.83
N SER A 7 -0.95 -80.68 -5.02
CA SER A 7 0.18 -79.82 -5.43
C SER A 7 0.91 -80.41 -6.65
N THR A 8 1.60 -79.59 -7.46
CA THR A 8 3.07 -79.59 -7.70
C THR A 8 3.45 -79.01 -9.09
N THR A 9 4.56 -78.25 -9.10
CA THR A 9 5.63 -78.10 -10.14
C THR A 9 5.48 -77.26 -11.43
N VAL A 10 6.32 -76.21 -11.50
CA VAL A 10 7.46 -75.94 -12.43
C VAL A 10 7.29 -76.09 -13.95
N GLY A 11 7.71 -75.05 -14.69
CA GLY A 11 8.11 -75.06 -16.11
C GLY A 11 8.06 -73.63 -16.69
N VAL A 12 9.16 -72.84 -16.76
CA VAL A 12 10.31 -72.83 -17.71
C VAL A 12 10.03 -72.00 -18.99
N GLU A 13 11.05 -71.21 -19.36
CA GLU A 13 11.28 -70.46 -20.62
C GLU A 13 10.43 -69.19 -20.86
N GLY A 14 10.93 -68.05 -21.34
CA GLY A 14 12.23 -67.67 -21.90
C GLY A 14 12.04 -66.47 -22.84
N GLY A 15 13.10 -65.70 -23.11
CA GLY A 15 13.23 -64.99 -24.40
C GLY A 15 13.02 -63.48 -24.42
N CYS A 16 14.12 -62.80 -24.75
CA CYS A 16 14.30 -61.41 -25.14
C CYS A 16 13.43 -60.94 -26.32
N GLY A 17 13.26 -59.61 -26.46
CA GLY A 17 12.94 -58.98 -27.75
C GLY A 17 12.31 -57.59 -27.65
N GLU A 18 13.13 -56.53 -27.66
CA GLU A 18 12.83 -55.29 -28.40
C GLU A 18 12.56 -55.65 -29.90
N PRO A 19 11.89 -54.85 -30.78
CA PRO A 19 11.99 -53.38 -30.91
C PRO A 19 10.78 -52.56 -31.46
N TRP A 20 10.97 -51.23 -31.41
CA TRP A 20 10.56 -50.14 -32.34
C TRP A 20 9.16 -50.14 -33.03
N VAL A 21 8.44 -49.00 -32.95
CA VAL A 21 8.10 -48.12 -34.10
C VAL A 21 7.14 -47.00 -33.67
N ALA A 22 7.49 -45.79 -34.08
CA ALA A 22 6.74 -44.55 -33.94
C ALA A 22 5.53 -44.47 -34.87
N LEU A 23 4.46 -43.76 -34.46
CA LEU A 23 3.61 -43.01 -35.39
C LEU A 23 2.85 -41.88 -34.69
N SER A 24 2.58 -40.87 -35.50
CA SER A 24 2.44 -39.46 -35.15
C SER A 24 0.97 -39.00 -35.13
N ARG A 25 0.78 -37.77 -34.60
CA ARG A 25 -0.32 -36.80 -34.78
C ARG A 25 -1.59 -36.92 -33.92
N GLY A 26 -1.88 -35.80 -33.23
CA GLY A 26 -3.22 -35.20 -33.32
C GLY A 26 -3.85 -34.70 -32.02
N GLY A 27 -3.42 -33.52 -31.56
CA GLY A 27 -4.16 -32.50 -30.78
C GLY A 27 -5.39 -32.84 -29.94
N ARG A 28 -5.37 -32.38 -28.68
CA ARG A 28 -6.21 -31.27 -28.18
C ARG A 28 -5.74 -30.85 -26.78
N ARG A 29 -5.66 -29.54 -26.57
CA ARG A 29 -5.32 -28.90 -25.30
C ARG A 29 -6.51 -28.99 -24.34
N SER A 30 -6.28 -29.50 -23.14
CA SER A 30 -7.03 -29.17 -21.93
C SER A 30 -6.02 -29.16 -20.79
N SER A 31 -5.79 -27.97 -20.21
CA SER A 31 -4.86 -27.74 -19.11
C SER A 31 -5.44 -28.31 -17.81
N THR A 32 -4.89 -29.42 -17.36
CA THR A 32 -5.01 -29.96 -16.00
C THR A 32 -3.60 -29.99 -15.42
N SER A 33 -3.31 -29.16 -14.41
CA SER A 33 -2.06 -29.25 -13.65
C SER A 33 -2.21 -30.32 -12.57
N ALA A 34 -1.47 -31.40 -12.74
CA ALA A 34 -1.20 -32.39 -11.72
C ALA A 34 0.32 -32.62 -11.67
N SER A 35 0.77 -33.18 -10.53
CA SER A 35 2.12 -33.66 -10.16
C SER A 35 2.84 -32.68 -9.22
N GLY A 36 3.35 -33.11 -8.06
CA GLY A 36 3.97 -34.40 -7.75
C GLY A 36 5.47 -34.26 -8.01
N ALA A 37 6.24 -34.14 -6.93
CA ALA A 37 7.64 -33.73 -6.92
C ALA A 37 8.62 -34.77 -7.49
N ALA A 38 9.53 -34.32 -8.36
CA ALA A 38 10.86 -34.89 -8.58
C ALA A 38 11.83 -33.82 -9.11
N ILE A 39 12.63 -33.26 -8.18
CA ILE A 39 14.01 -32.70 -8.23
C ILE A 39 14.56 -32.25 -9.60
N MET A 40 14.99 -30.98 -9.72
CA MET A 40 16.30 -30.60 -10.32
C MET A 40 16.86 -29.27 -9.76
N SER A 41 18.18 -29.31 -9.56
CA SER A 41 19.20 -28.32 -9.24
C SER A 41 18.98 -26.83 -9.49
N TYR A 42 19.54 -26.06 -8.56
CA TYR A 42 20.04 -24.69 -8.67
C TYR A 42 20.61 -24.35 -10.06
N ASP A 43 20.09 -23.28 -10.67
CA ASP A 43 20.92 -22.38 -11.46
C ASP A 43 20.39 -20.94 -11.38
N ALA A 44 21.33 -20.01 -11.41
CA ALA A 44 21.14 -18.59 -11.15
C ALA A 44 20.54 -17.83 -12.35
N GLY A 45 19.80 -16.76 -12.03
CA GLY A 45 19.61 -15.63 -12.94
C GLY A 45 18.20 -15.48 -13.54
N ALA A 46 17.35 -14.74 -12.84
CA ALA A 46 16.27 -13.99 -13.48
C ALA A 46 16.02 -12.70 -12.71
N ALA A 47 16.70 -11.64 -13.13
CA ALA A 47 16.24 -10.28 -12.88
C ALA A 47 14.97 -10.05 -13.73
N GLY A 48 13.85 -9.71 -13.11
CA GLY A 48 12.65 -9.33 -13.83
C GLY A 48 11.42 -9.07 -12.95
N GLY A 49 10.98 -7.82 -12.93
CA GLY A 49 9.55 -7.46 -12.88
C GLY A 49 8.87 -7.45 -11.52
N PHE A 50 8.90 -6.27 -10.88
CA PHE A 50 7.95 -5.81 -9.87
C PHE A 50 6.51 -5.84 -10.44
N ASP A 51 5.55 -6.37 -9.66
CA ASP A 51 4.06 -6.37 -9.82
C ASP A 51 3.43 -7.77 -9.75
N ALA A 52 3.83 -8.59 -8.76
CA ALA A 52 3.11 -9.82 -8.45
C ALA A 52 1.97 -9.53 -7.45
N ASP A 53 0.73 -9.73 -7.90
CA ASP A 53 -0.45 -9.74 -7.03
C ASP A 53 -0.27 -10.81 -5.93
N PRO A 54 -0.27 -10.43 -4.63
CA PRO A 54 -0.10 -11.39 -3.53
C PRO A 54 -1.17 -12.48 -3.49
N SER A 55 -2.27 -12.35 -4.25
CA SER A 55 -3.27 -13.40 -4.44
C SER A 55 -2.79 -14.60 -5.28
N GLN A 56 -1.67 -14.48 -6.00
CA GLN A 56 -1.12 -15.53 -6.88
C GLN A 56 0.18 -16.17 -6.35
N ALA A 57 0.66 -15.76 -5.17
CA ALA A 57 1.92 -16.26 -4.61
C ALA A 57 1.78 -17.70 -4.09
N SER A 58 2.71 -18.59 -4.48
CA SER A 58 2.87 -19.91 -3.86
C SER A 58 3.30 -19.77 -2.39
N ALA A 59 3.01 -20.79 -1.58
CA ALA A 59 3.45 -20.81 -0.18
C ALA A 59 4.97 -20.95 -0.07
N ASP A 60 5.58 -20.20 0.85
CA ASP A 60 7.02 -20.31 1.16
C ASP A 60 7.21 -21.28 2.32
N HIS A 61 8.04 -22.30 2.14
CA HIS A 61 8.32 -23.34 3.14
C HIS A 61 9.77 -23.24 3.61
N ILE A 62 9.98 -22.99 4.90
CA ILE A 62 11.31 -22.75 5.48
C ILE A 62 11.64 -23.86 6.50
N PRO A 63 12.73 -24.64 6.30
CA PRO A 63 13.16 -25.68 7.23
C PRO A 63 13.56 -25.14 8.59
N VAL A 64 13.00 -25.73 9.65
CA VAL A 64 13.26 -25.33 11.05
C VAL A 64 14.17 -26.37 11.70
N LYS A 65 15.27 -25.95 12.32
CA LYS A 65 16.19 -26.85 13.06
C LYS A 65 15.69 -27.17 14.47
N LYS A 66 15.06 -26.20 15.13
CA LYS A 66 14.49 -26.38 16.47
C LYS A 66 13.23 -25.57 16.64
N LEU A 67 12.20 -26.20 17.20
CA LEU A 67 10.96 -25.55 17.61
C LEU A 67 10.76 -25.74 19.12
N SER A 68 10.55 -24.65 19.84
CA SER A 68 10.35 -24.62 21.29
C SER A 68 9.09 -23.83 21.65
N ILE A 69 8.19 -24.43 22.42
CA ILE A 69 6.94 -23.83 22.88
C ILE A 69 6.76 -24.19 24.36
N GLY A 70 6.92 -23.21 25.25
CA GLY A 70 6.97 -23.46 26.70
C GLY A 70 8.01 -24.51 27.08
N SER A 71 7.55 -25.59 27.71
CA SER A 71 8.36 -26.75 28.08
C SER A 71 8.51 -27.79 26.95
N TRP A 72 7.69 -27.70 25.89
CA TRP A 72 7.76 -28.61 24.75
C TRP A 72 8.86 -28.16 23.77
N ASN A 73 9.65 -29.13 23.31
CA ASN A 73 10.81 -28.89 22.47
C ASN A 73 10.93 -29.98 21.42
N LEU A 74 11.19 -29.60 20.18
CA LEU A 74 11.40 -30.50 19.06
C LEU A 74 12.67 -30.09 18.30
N LEU A 75 13.59 -31.04 18.14
CA LEU A 75 14.79 -30.89 17.32
C LEU A 75 14.58 -31.62 15.99
N ALA A 76 14.79 -30.91 14.88
CA ALA A 76 14.70 -31.49 13.55
C ALA A 76 15.85 -32.47 13.32
N LYS A 77 15.56 -33.61 12.70
CA LYS A 77 16.57 -34.63 12.35
C LYS A 77 17.02 -34.51 10.90
N TYR A 78 16.20 -33.88 10.08
CA TYR A 78 16.35 -33.63 8.64
C TYR A 78 15.46 -32.42 8.30
N ASP A 79 15.67 -31.81 7.14
CA ASP A 79 15.08 -30.50 6.81
C ASP A 79 13.55 -30.51 6.71
N GLU A 80 12.96 -31.62 6.25
CA GLU A 80 11.50 -31.80 6.16
C GLU A 80 10.85 -32.26 7.49
N HIS A 81 11.59 -32.33 8.60
CA HIS A 81 11.03 -32.79 9.88
C HIS A 81 10.10 -31.73 10.49
N VAL A 82 10.48 -30.45 10.35
CA VAL A 82 9.71 -29.30 10.81
C VAL A 82 9.86 -28.17 9.79
N LEU A 83 8.75 -27.70 9.24
CA LEU A 83 8.72 -26.56 8.33
C LEU A 83 7.90 -25.41 8.94
N LEU A 84 8.37 -24.18 8.73
CA LEU A 84 7.57 -22.98 8.90
C LEU A 84 7.10 -22.52 7.53
N SER A 85 5.79 -22.54 7.30
CA SER A 85 5.18 -22.30 6.00
C SER A 85 4.36 -21.02 6.00
N PHE A 86 4.68 -20.09 5.11
CA PHE A 86 3.95 -18.84 4.89
C PHE A 86 3.03 -18.99 3.68
N TYR A 87 1.74 -19.05 3.95
CA TYR A 87 0.70 -18.99 2.94
C TYR A 87 0.29 -17.52 2.76
N TRP A 88 1.00 -16.81 1.88
CA TRP A 88 0.86 -15.35 1.74
C TRP A 88 -0.53 -14.93 1.24
N ALA A 89 -1.09 -15.67 0.28
CA ALA A 89 -2.40 -15.40 -0.31
C ALA A 89 -3.53 -15.67 0.71
N GLU A 90 -3.47 -16.81 1.41
CA GLU A 90 -4.42 -17.19 2.45
C GLU A 90 -4.18 -16.46 3.77
N ARG A 91 -3.04 -15.76 3.89
CA ARG A 91 -2.57 -15.02 5.07
C ARG A 91 -2.46 -15.90 6.32
N LYS A 92 -1.82 -17.05 6.16
CA LYS A 92 -1.64 -18.04 7.24
C LYS A 92 -0.19 -18.38 7.46
N LEU A 93 0.17 -18.54 8.72
CA LEU A 93 1.43 -19.11 9.15
C LEU A 93 1.17 -20.52 9.68
N VAL A 94 1.92 -21.49 9.15
CA VAL A 94 1.71 -22.90 9.48
C VAL A 94 3.02 -23.56 9.89
N TRP A 95 3.03 -24.18 11.06
CA TRP A 95 4.09 -25.11 11.46
C TRP A 95 3.68 -26.50 11.01
N GLU A 96 4.47 -27.11 10.12
CA GLU A 96 4.26 -28.48 9.67
C GLU A 96 5.28 -29.37 10.37
N VAL A 97 4.79 -30.31 11.19
CA VAL A 97 5.60 -31.22 12.00
C VAL A 97 5.34 -32.64 11.54
N LEU A 98 6.36 -33.29 10.97
CA LEU A 98 6.28 -34.70 10.60
C LEU A 98 6.51 -35.57 11.84
N HIS A 99 5.52 -36.34 12.25
CA HIS A 99 5.64 -37.22 13.41
C HIS A 99 5.11 -38.62 13.11
N LEU A 100 5.99 -39.63 13.21
CA LEU A 100 5.69 -41.03 12.92
C LEU A 100 5.08 -41.24 11.52
N GLY A 101 5.60 -40.52 10.52
CA GLY A 101 5.15 -40.64 9.13
C GLY A 101 3.83 -39.94 8.81
N VAL A 102 3.32 -39.09 9.72
CA VAL A 102 2.10 -38.30 9.51
C VAL A 102 2.39 -36.83 9.77
N VAL A 103 2.01 -35.95 8.85
CA VAL A 103 2.15 -34.50 9.04
C VAL A 103 1.09 -33.99 10.01
N ARG A 104 1.53 -33.18 10.98
CA ARG A 104 0.67 -32.42 11.88
C ARG A 104 0.90 -30.94 11.68
N LYS A 105 -0.16 -30.17 11.56
CA LYS A 105 -0.09 -28.73 11.29
C LYS A 105 -0.58 -27.94 12.50
N MET A 106 0.14 -26.89 12.85
CA MET A 106 -0.38 -25.80 13.68
C MET A 106 -0.56 -24.61 12.75
N GLU A 107 -1.77 -24.08 12.65
CA GLU A 107 -2.12 -22.98 11.76
C GLU A 107 -2.54 -21.76 12.58
N VAL A 108 -2.00 -20.60 12.21
CA VAL A 108 -2.34 -19.30 12.77
C VAL A 108 -2.58 -18.34 11.62
N ASP A 109 -3.63 -17.52 11.71
CA ASP A 109 -3.85 -16.44 10.74
C ASP A 109 -2.87 -15.30 11.04
N PHE A 110 -2.36 -14.59 10.03
CA PHE A 110 -1.38 -13.51 10.25
C PHE A 110 -1.89 -12.44 11.23
N GLU A 111 -3.20 -12.23 11.30
CA GLU A 111 -3.85 -11.30 12.23
C GLU A 111 -3.74 -11.72 13.71
N ASP A 112 -3.54 -13.02 13.97
CA ASP A 112 -3.37 -13.56 15.33
C ASP A 112 -1.89 -13.58 15.76
N ILE A 113 -0.96 -13.08 14.93
CA ILE A 113 0.44 -12.86 15.27
C ILE A 113 0.60 -11.47 15.90
N ALA A 114 0.93 -11.42 17.18
CA ALA A 114 1.13 -10.19 17.94
C ALA A 114 2.43 -9.47 17.55
N GLN A 115 3.52 -10.23 17.50
CA GLN A 115 4.85 -9.74 17.20
C GLN A 115 5.72 -10.88 16.70
N THR A 116 6.58 -10.58 15.73
CA THR A 116 7.70 -11.43 15.35
C THR A 116 9.01 -10.71 15.64
N THR A 117 9.96 -11.39 16.28
CA THR A 117 11.30 -10.86 16.51
C THR A 117 12.29 -11.77 15.83
N LEU A 118 13.02 -11.24 14.86
CA LEU A 118 14.08 -11.95 14.16
C LEU A 118 15.44 -11.43 14.66
N THR A 119 16.25 -12.37 15.15
CA THR A 119 17.66 -12.17 15.44
C THR A 119 18.43 -12.97 14.40
N SER A 120 19.05 -12.29 13.43
CA SER A 120 19.94 -12.93 12.47
C SER A 120 21.21 -13.37 13.18
N GLY A 121 21.62 -14.61 12.97
CA GLY A 121 22.89 -15.12 13.47
C GLY A 121 24.02 -14.88 12.48
N ASP A 122 25.24 -14.63 13.00
CA ASP A 122 26.46 -14.64 12.18
C ASP A 122 26.81 -16.08 11.76
N GLU A 123 27.86 -16.30 10.95
CA GLU A 123 28.25 -17.62 10.38
C GLU A 123 28.38 -18.79 11.39
N GLN A 124 28.45 -18.50 12.70
CA GLN A 124 28.54 -19.48 13.79
C GLN A 124 27.26 -19.59 14.65
N GLN A 125 26.27 -18.72 14.44
CA GLN A 125 25.05 -18.63 15.24
C GLN A 125 23.82 -18.85 14.34
N GLN A 126 22.85 -19.61 14.84
CA GLN A 126 21.60 -19.88 14.12
C GLN A 126 20.70 -18.64 14.10
N ASP A 127 19.97 -18.45 13.00
CA ASP A 127 18.90 -17.47 12.92
C ASP A 127 17.79 -17.84 13.91
N ARG A 128 17.36 -16.87 14.71
CA ARG A 128 16.34 -17.08 15.73
C ARG A 128 15.11 -16.23 15.42
N LEU A 129 13.97 -16.88 15.24
CA LEU A 129 12.67 -16.24 15.10
C LEU A 129 11.82 -16.53 16.33
N VAL A 130 11.38 -15.48 17.01
CA VAL A 130 10.40 -15.56 18.11
C VAL A 130 9.08 -15.03 17.60
N ILE A 131 8.02 -15.81 17.76
CA ILE A 131 6.67 -15.47 17.32
C ILE A 131 5.77 -15.43 18.55
N GLU A 132 5.17 -14.28 18.81
CA GLU A 132 4.18 -14.09 19.87
C GLU A 132 2.77 -14.06 19.28
N LEU A 133 1.86 -14.81 19.88
CA LEU A 133 0.51 -15.01 19.37
C LEU A 133 -0.55 -14.36 20.28
N HIS A 134 -1.58 -13.78 19.68
CA HIS A 134 -2.77 -13.29 20.37
C HIS A 134 -3.76 -14.43 20.68
N ARG A 135 -3.72 -15.51 19.90
CA ARG A 135 -4.61 -16.67 20.04
C ARG A 135 -3.85 -17.98 19.85
N PRO A 136 -4.31 -19.07 20.48
CA PRO A 136 -3.71 -20.38 20.29
C PRO A 136 -3.90 -20.86 18.84
N PRO A 137 -2.96 -21.65 18.29
CA PRO A 137 -3.07 -22.22 16.95
C PRO A 137 -4.25 -23.17 16.78
N ARG A 138 -4.64 -23.38 15.51
CA ARG A 138 -5.54 -24.45 15.08
C ARG A 138 -4.72 -25.67 14.69
N PHE A 139 -5.14 -26.85 15.13
CA PHE A 139 -4.38 -28.08 14.92
C PHE A 139 -5.04 -28.99 13.89
N PHE A 140 -4.22 -29.49 12.96
CA PHE A 140 -4.65 -30.45 11.94
C PHE A 140 -3.70 -31.65 11.90
N LYS A 141 -4.23 -32.78 11.48
CA LYS A 141 -3.46 -34.00 11.22
C LYS A 141 -3.80 -34.49 9.82
N GLU A 142 -2.78 -34.86 9.07
CA GLU A 142 -2.93 -35.55 7.80
C GLU A 142 -3.64 -36.89 8.02
N ASN A 143 -4.71 -37.09 7.24
CA ASN A 143 -5.39 -38.36 7.18
C ASN A 143 -4.83 -39.14 5.99
N PRO A 144 -4.09 -40.24 6.24
CA PRO A 144 -3.54 -41.03 5.14
C PRO A 144 -4.68 -41.55 4.27
N PRO A 145 -4.50 -41.60 2.94
CA PRO A 145 -5.55 -42.03 2.04
C PRO A 145 -6.03 -43.42 2.41
N SER A 146 -7.31 -43.54 2.77
CA SER A 146 -7.95 -44.83 2.96
C SER A 146 -7.94 -45.57 1.62
N THR A 147 -7.44 -46.80 1.65
CA THR A 147 -7.29 -47.67 0.48
C THR A 147 -8.55 -47.73 -0.39
N VAL A 148 -8.32 -47.84 -1.70
CA VAL A 148 -9.26 -48.12 -2.80
C VAL A 148 -9.77 -46.89 -3.59
N SER A 149 -8.88 -46.24 -4.33
CA SER A 149 -9.13 -45.84 -5.73
C SER A 149 -7.88 -45.19 -6.33
N ALA A 150 -7.31 -45.82 -7.36
CA ALA A 150 -6.21 -45.28 -8.14
C ALA A 150 -6.67 -44.06 -8.94
N GLY A 151 -6.38 -42.87 -8.41
CA GLY A 151 -6.59 -41.56 -9.01
C GLY A 151 -6.06 -40.52 -8.03
N ALA A 152 -5.29 -39.54 -8.54
CA ALA A 152 -4.55 -38.55 -7.76
C ALA A 152 -5.32 -38.08 -6.51
N GLN A 153 -4.87 -38.54 -5.34
CA GLN A 153 -5.52 -38.24 -4.08
C GLN A 153 -4.95 -36.94 -3.51
N GLU A 154 -5.82 -35.96 -3.31
CA GLU A 154 -5.51 -34.77 -2.53
C GLU A 154 -5.26 -35.18 -1.07
N VAL A 155 -4.19 -34.65 -0.48
CA VAL A 155 -3.85 -34.88 0.92
C VAL A 155 -4.92 -34.23 1.80
N ASN A 156 -5.66 -35.04 2.56
CA ASN A 156 -6.76 -34.56 3.40
C ASN A 156 -6.27 -34.27 4.82
N TYR A 157 -6.57 -33.07 5.33
CA TYR A 157 -6.24 -32.66 6.69
C TYR A 157 -7.51 -32.56 7.55
N VAL A 158 -7.48 -33.20 8.71
CA VAL A 158 -8.61 -33.22 9.65
C VAL A 158 -8.21 -32.50 10.93
N TYR A 159 -9.16 -31.77 11.55
CA TYR A 159 -8.96 -31.16 12.86
C TYR A 159 -8.53 -32.21 13.90
N THR A 160 -7.53 -31.85 14.70
CA THR A 160 -7.03 -32.68 15.80
C THR A 160 -6.89 -31.86 17.07
N THR A 161 -6.67 -32.53 18.20
CA THR A 161 -6.24 -31.88 19.45
C THR A 161 -4.77 -31.49 19.37
N ASP A 162 -4.38 -30.57 20.25
CA ASP A 162 -3.00 -30.13 20.43
C ASP A 162 -2.04 -31.32 20.64
N PHE A 163 -1.06 -31.47 19.74
CA PHE A 163 -0.06 -32.53 19.76
C PHE A 163 1.23 -32.14 20.50
N THR A 164 1.29 -30.93 21.06
CA THR A 164 2.40 -30.40 21.88
C THR A 164 2.14 -30.57 23.38
N ASN A 165 1.25 -31.50 23.74
CA ASN A 165 0.84 -31.76 25.13
C ASN A 165 0.23 -30.52 25.81
N GLY A 166 -0.56 -29.75 25.05
CA GLY A 166 -1.25 -28.54 25.51
C GLY A 166 -0.40 -27.27 25.51
N GLN A 167 0.91 -27.35 25.25
CA GLN A 167 1.80 -26.18 25.33
C GLN A 167 1.47 -25.11 24.29
N ALA A 168 1.20 -25.49 23.04
CA ALA A 168 0.81 -24.55 21.99
C ALA A 168 -0.58 -23.93 22.23
N SER A 169 -1.45 -24.60 22.99
CA SER A 169 -2.74 -24.06 23.40
C SER A 169 -2.66 -23.05 24.55
N THR A 170 -1.62 -23.12 25.38
CA THR A 170 -1.47 -22.26 26.57
C THR A 170 -0.41 -21.17 26.40
N GLU A 171 0.69 -21.47 25.70
CA GLU A 171 1.83 -20.59 25.54
C GLU A 171 1.73 -19.81 24.24
N SER A 172 1.69 -18.48 24.36
CA SER A 172 1.64 -17.57 23.22
C SER A 172 2.97 -17.40 22.50
N ARG A 173 4.09 -17.73 23.15
CA ARG A 173 5.44 -17.47 22.64
C ARG A 173 6.08 -18.73 22.06
N HIS A 174 6.34 -18.72 20.76
CA HIS A 174 6.95 -19.82 20.02
C HIS A 174 8.34 -19.40 19.53
N LEU A 175 9.34 -20.24 19.76
CA LEU A 175 10.73 -19.97 19.38
C LEU A 175 11.18 -20.98 18.33
N LEU A 176 11.69 -20.46 17.22
CA LEU A 176 12.23 -21.24 16.12
C LEU A 176 13.70 -20.90 15.88
N LEU A 177 14.52 -21.91 15.61
CA LEU A 177 15.90 -21.76 15.15
C LEU A 177 16.02 -22.30 13.73
N PHE A 178 16.74 -21.57 12.89
CA PHE A 178 17.02 -21.90 11.50
C PHE A 178 18.53 -21.92 11.24
N ASP A 179 18.94 -22.46 10.09
CA ASP A 179 20.30 -22.22 9.61
C ASP A 179 20.50 -20.73 9.29
N ALA A 180 21.73 -20.25 9.43
CA ALA A 180 22.06 -18.85 9.16
C ALA A 180 21.68 -18.49 7.72
N GLY A 181 20.89 -17.42 7.56
CA GLY A 181 20.43 -16.94 6.25
C GLY A 181 19.19 -17.65 5.70
N ALA A 182 18.58 -18.59 6.43
CA ALA A 182 17.35 -19.24 6.00
C ALA A 182 16.17 -18.25 5.93
N ILE A 183 16.13 -17.27 6.83
CA ILE A 183 15.19 -16.14 6.73
C ILE A 183 15.83 -15.05 5.87
N THR A 184 15.59 -15.12 4.56
CA THR A 184 16.10 -14.14 3.60
C THR A 184 15.48 -12.75 3.77
N ARG A 185 16.14 -11.72 3.21
CA ARG A 185 15.61 -10.36 3.15
C ARG A 185 14.24 -10.27 2.44
N GLU A 186 13.96 -11.17 1.50
CA GLU A 186 12.68 -11.19 0.81
C GLU A 186 11.55 -11.67 1.73
N HIS A 187 11.79 -12.71 2.54
CA HIS A 187 10.85 -13.13 3.58
C HIS A 187 10.53 -11.98 4.55
N THR A 188 11.55 -11.25 5.01
CA THR A 188 11.39 -10.07 5.88
C THR A 188 10.48 -9.01 5.24
N LYS A 189 10.67 -8.69 3.96
CA LYS A 189 9.80 -7.74 3.24
C LYS A 189 8.36 -8.28 3.12
N MET A 190 8.20 -9.55 2.76
CA MET A 190 6.88 -10.18 2.61
C MET A 190 6.12 -10.20 3.95
N MET A 191 6.81 -10.44 5.06
CA MET A 191 6.24 -10.28 6.40
C MET A 191 5.74 -8.85 6.65
N HIS A 192 6.53 -7.83 6.33
CA HIS A 192 6.10 -6.44 6.46
C HIS A 192 4.90 -6.09 5.56
N TYR A 193 4.94 -6.46 4.27
CA TYR A 193 3.84 -6.20 3.33
C TYR A 193 2.55 -6.91 3.71
N SER A 194 2.65 -8.11 4.26
CA SER A 194 1.50 -8.87 4.75
C SER A 194 0.94 -8.37 6.08
N GLY A 195 1.57 -7.36 6.70
CA GLY A 195 1.13 -6.71 7.93
C GLY A 195 1.60 -7.41 9.21
N ILE A 196 2.54 -8.36 9.12
CA ILE A 196 3.18 -8.99 10.27
C ILE A 196 4.17 -7.98 10.88
N ARG A 197 4.04 -7.74 12.19
CA ARG A 197 4.93 -6.83 12.92
C ARG A 197 6.26 -7.50 13.23
N LEU A 198 7.22 -7.32 12.33
CA LEU A 198 8.58 -7.83 12.48
C LEU A 198 9.51 -6.79 13.10
N ALA A 199 10.07 -7.11 14.27
CA ALA A 199 11.21 -6.44 14.85
C ALA A 199 12.48 -7.19 14.45
N VAL A 200 13.36 -6.53 13.69
CA VAL A 200 14.68 -7.07 13.39
C VAL A 200 15.64 -6.51 14.43
N GLU A 201 16.14 -7.36 15.32
CA GLU A 201 17.13 -6.96 16.31
C GLU A 201 18.50 -6.90 15.63
N GLY A 202 18.75 -5.77 14.96
CA GLY A 202 20.07 -5.29 14.58
C GLY A 202 20.54 -4.25 15.60
N SER A 203 21.83 -4.17 15.85
CA SER A 203 22.44 -3.18 16.75
C SER A 203 22.01 -1.75 16.41
N GLY A 204 21.16 -1.16 17.27
CA GLY A 204 21.02 0.29 17.47
C GLY A 204 19.75 0.98 16.97
N ALA A 205 18.94 1.48 17.92
CA ALA A 205 18.36 2.84 18.01
C ALA A 205 16.91 2.86 18.56
N ASP A 206 16.72 3.51 19.71
CA ASP A 206 15.44 3.79 20.37
C ASP A 206 14.54 4.75 19.57
N PRO A 207 13.21 4.72 19.79
CA PRO A 207 12.55 5.99 20.12
C PRO A 207 11.44 5.91 21.19
N LYS A 208 11.31 7.01 21.94
CA LYS A 208 10.28 7.29 22.96
C LYS A 208 8.96 7.75 22.31
N SER A 209 7.82 7.47 22.95
CA SER A 209 6.53 8.12 22.67
C SER A 209 5.90 8.69 23.93
N SER A 210 5.23 9.84 23.78
CA SER A 210 4.48 10.54 24.82
C SER A 210 3.04 10.81 24.36
N SER A 211 2.14 10.71 25.34
CA SER A 211 0.69 10.92 25.42
C SER A 211 0.24 12.38 25.13
N ALA A 212 -1.01 12.87 25.18
CA ALA A 212 -2.35 12.43 25.59
C ALA A 212 -3.40 13.51 25.22
N GLY A 213 -4.70 13.15 25.29
CA GLY A 213 -5.84 13.99 25.76
C GLY A 213 -6.49 14.96 24.75
N MET A 214 -7.74 15.43 24.86
CA MET A 214 -8.91 15.19 25.74
C MET A 214 -10.07 16.07 25.20
N GLY A 215 -11.35 15.70 25.37
CA GLY A 215 -12.46 16.69 25.38
C GLY A 215 -13.80 16.36 24.67
N ARG A 216 -14.89 16.26 25.44
CA ARG A 216 -16.34 16.38 25.08
C ARG A 216 -16.81 17.85 25.28
N PRO A 217 -18.10 18.29 25.11
CA PRO A 217 -19.39 17.60 24.79
C PRO A 217 -20.36 18.30 23.80
N GLY A 218 -21.46 17.62 23.40
CA GLY A 218 -22.71 18.28 22.95
C GLY A 218 -23.56 17.49 21.94
N LEU A 219 -24.77 17.06 22.34
CA LEU A 219 -25.81 16.37 21.54
C LEU A 219 -26.78 17.39 20.87
N PRO A 220 -27.47 17.06 19.75
CA PRO A 220 -28.75 16.34 19.83
C PRO A 220 -29.09 15.34 18.69
N ARG A 221 -29.80 14.27 19.12
CA ARG A 221 -30.93 13.51 18.52
C ARG A 221 -31.06 13.31 16.98
N SER A 222 -31.02 12.01 16.64
CA SER A 222 -32.07 11.19 15.98
C SER A 222 -32.54 11.54 14.57
N LEU A 223 -32.27 10.63 13.63
CA LEU A 223 -33.21 9.91 12.73
C LEU A 223 -32.45 8.63 12.31
N GLY A 224 -32.88 7.39 12.58
CA GLY A 224 -34.14 6.79 12.13
C GLY A 224 -33.89 6.07 10.79
N GLY A 225 -33.48 4.80 10.83
CA GLY A 225 -33.21 3.99 9.63
C GLY A 225 -32.97 2.52 9.98
N VAL A 226 -34.06 1.79 10.21
CA VAL A 226 -34.07 0.36 10.54
C VAL A 226 -33.78 -0.43 9.26
N HIS A 227 -32.64 -1.12 9.19
CA HIS A 227 -32.42 -2.17 8.19
C HIS A 227 -32.24 -3.51 8.90
N ALA A 228 -33.17 -4.40 8.60
CA ALA A 228 -33.31 -5.73 9.13
C ALA A 228 -32.12 -6.63 8.76
N THR A 229 -31.22 -6.90 9.71
CA THR A 229 -30.39 -8.12 9.71
C THR A 229 -29.99 -8.50 11.15
N SER A 230 -30.94 -8.93 11.97
CA SER A 230 -30.64 -9.59 13.27
C SER A 230 -31.34 -10.95 13.44
N ALA A 231 -32.12 -11.41 12.45
CA ALA A 231 -32.92 -12.61 12.60
C ALA A 231 -32.11 -13.94 12.51
N HIS A 232 -30.90 -13.92 11.92
CA HIS A 232 -30.12 -15.15 11.69
C HIS A 232 -29.25 -15.60 12.89
N LEU A 233 -29.11 -14.78 13.94
CA LEU A 233 -28.33 -15.13 15.13
C LEU A 233 -29.20 -15.56 16.32
N ARG A 234 -30.53 -15.43 16.22
CA ARG A 234 -31.46 -15.79 17.30
C ARG A 234 -31.85 -17.26 17.24
N GLN A 235 -30.92 -18.14 17.60
CA GLN A 235 -31.31 -19.49 18.01
C GLN A 235 -31.70 -19.46 19.50
N PRO A 236 -32.75 -20.19 19.92
CA PRO A 236 -33.14 -20.24 21.32
C PRO A 236 -32.00 -20.83 22.17
N PRO A 237 -31.77 -20.29 23.38
CA PRO A 237 -30.67 -20.75 24.23
C PRO A 237 -30.86 -22.23 24.58
N THR A 238 -29.80 -23.01 24.42
CA THR A 238 -29.76 -24.41 24.83
C THR A 238 -29.55 -24.50 26.35
N SER A 239 -29.66 -25.70 26.94
CA SER A 239 -29.45 -25.89 28.39
C SER A 239 -28.00 -25.70 28.85
N SER A 240 -27.05 -25.44 27.95
CA SER A 240 -25.63 -25.31 28.25
C SER A 240 -25.07 -23.95 27.78
N PRO A 241 -24.73 -23.03 28.71
CA PRO A 241 -24.15 -21.73 28.36
C PRO A 241 -22.86 -21.83 27.53
N ARG A 242 -22.09 -22.91 27.72
CA ARG A 242 -20.88 -23.19 26.95
C ARG A 242 -21.22 -23.55 25.50
N LEU A 243 -22.27 -24.33 25.28
CA LEU A 243 -22.70 -24.73 23.95
C LEU A 243 -23.25 -23.52 23.17
N ASP A 244 -24.04 -22.68 23.84
CA ASP A 244 -24.55 -21.43 23.25
C ASP A 244 -23.41 -20.50 22.80
N ALA A 245 -22.35 -20.38 23.60
CA ALA A 245 -21.18 -19.58 23.24
C ALA A 245 -20.43 -20.14 22.01
N ILE A 246 -20.30 -21.47 21.90
CA ILE A 246 -19.68 -22.13 20.73
C ILE A 246 -20.53 -21.88 19.48
N ILE A 247 -21.85 -22.05 19.59
CA ILE A 247 -22.78 -21.81 18.48
C ILE A 247 -22.69 -20.36 18.00
N LEU A 248 -22.70 -19.40 18.94
CA LEU A 248 -22.58 -17.98 18.63
C LEU A 248 -21.24 -17.64 17.95
N GLN A 249 -20.14 -18.25 18.42
CA GLN A 249 -18.83 -18.07 17.81
C GLN A 249 -18.77 -18.60 16.37
N ASP A 250 -19.35 -19.78 16.13
CA ASP A 250 -19.38 -20.36 14.78
C ASP A 250 -20.30 -19.58 13.84
N GLN A 251 -21.44 -19.07 14.34
CA GLN A 251 -22.30 -18.17 13.60
C GLN A 251 -21.59 -16.85 13.24
N LEU A 252 -20.87 -16.23 14.19
CA LEU A 252 -20.04 -15.05 13.92
C LEU A 252 -19.00 -15.33 12.82
N LYS A 253 -18.26 -16.43 12.92
CA LYS A 253 -17.25 -16.82 11.91
C LYS A 253 -17.89 -17.07 10.54
N ARG A 254 -19.09 -17.65 10.51
CA ARG A 254 -19.85 -17.88 9.27
C ARG A 254 -20.26 -16.56 8.64
N GLU A 255 -20.90 -15.68 9.39
CA GLU A 255 -21.36 -14.36 8.92
C GLU A 255 -20.19 -13.47 8.45
N MET A 256 -19.06 -13.50 9.14
CA MET A 256 -17.85 -12.78 8.72
C MET A 256 -17.31 -13.28 7.37
N ARG A 257 -17.33 -14.59 7.13
CA ARG A 257 -16.91 -15.19 5.84
C ARG A 257 -17.92 -14.91 4.73
N GLU A 258 -19.20 -15.16 4.98
CA GLU A 258 -20.26 -15.02 3.98
C GLU A 258 -20.43 -13.57 3.52
N ARG A 259 -20.33 -12.62 4.45
CA ARG A 259 -20.40 -11.19 4.12
C ARG A 259 -19.04 -10.56 3.78
N GLN A 260 -17.99 -11.38 3.69
CA GLN A 260 -16.63 -10.95 3.36
C GLN A 260 -16.16 -9.74 4.18
N ALA A 261 -16.43 -9.79 5.48
CA ALA A 261 -16.06 -8.71 6.39
C ALA A 261 -14.53 -8.63 6.52
N ARG A 262 -13.97 -7.42 6.45
CA ARG A 262 -12.52 -7.22 6.61
C ARG A 262 -12.11 -7.44 8.06
N TYR A 263 -11.00 -8.15 8.24
CA TYR A 263 -10.42 -8.44 9.56
C TYR A 263 -9.48 -7.32 10.05
N THR A 264 -9.13 -6.36 9.20
CA THR A 264 -8.30 -5.20 9.53
C THR A 264 -8.93 -3.91 9.02
N GLY A 265 -8.54 -2.78 9.62
CA GLY A 265 -9.07 -1.46 9.27
C GLY A 265 -10.54 -1.25 9.65
N ILE A 266 -11.08 -0.08 9.30
CA ILE A 266 -12.49 0.24 9.54
C ILE A 266 -13.34 -0.52 8.53
N CYS A 267 -14.25 -1.37 9.03
CA CYS A 267 -15.12 -2.20 8.21
C CYS A 267 -16.59 -2.11 8.69
N PRO A 268 -17.49 -1.49 7.92
CA PRO A 268 -18.89 -1.35 8.30
C PRO A 268 -19.63 -2.68 8.43
N VAL A 269 -19.28 -3.67 7.61
CA VAL A 269 -19.87 -5.03 7.67
C VAL A 269 -19.50 -5.70 8.99
N ARG A 270 -18.22 -5.63 9.37
CA ARG A 270 -17.74 -6.14 10.65
C ARG A 270 -18.39 -5.42 11.83
N GLU A 271 -18.44 -4.09 11.79
CA GLU A 271 -19.08 -3.27 12.83
C GLU A 271 -20.53 -3.72 13.09
N ARG A 272 -21.30 -3.98 12.02
CA ARG A 272 -22.68 -4.48 12.10
C ARG A 272 -22.79 -5.89 12.68
N ILE A 273 -21.92 -6.82 12.24
CA ILE A 273 -21.93 -8.19 12.75
C ILE A 273 -21.58 -8.21 14.24
N TYR A 274 -20.54 -7.47 14.64
CA TYR A 274 -20.13 -7.39 16.04
C TYR A 274 -21.19 -6.72 16.91
N ALA A 275 -21.87 -5.68 16.42
CA ALA A 275 -22.99 -5.06 17.13
C ALA A 275 -24.09 -6.08 17.46
N ALA A 276 -24.49 -6.90 16.49
CA ALA A 276 -25.49 -7.94 16.71
C ALA A 276 -25.03 -9.01 17.71
N VAL A 277 -23.76 -9.43 17.65
CA VAL A 277 -23.19 -10.38 18.63
C VAL A 277 -23.11 -9.77 20.04
N PHE A 278 -22.76 -8.49 20.15
CA PHE A 278 -22.75 -7.79 21.45
C PHE A 278 -24.14 -7.72 22.07
N ASP A 279 -25.19 -7.46 21.28
CA ASP A 279 -26.56 -7.45 21.77
C ASP A 279 -26.98 -8.83 22.33
N GLU A 280 -26.65 -9.92 21.62
CA GLU A 280 -26.92 -11.29 22.07
C GLU A 280 -26.10 -11.68 23.32
N LEU A 281 -24.83 -11.27 23.40
CA LEU A 281 -23.99 -11.48 24.58
C LEU A 281 -24.52 -10.71 25.80
N ILE A 282 -24.92 -9.45 25.63
CA ILE A 282 -25.52 -8.64 26.69
C ILE A 282 -26.83 -9.29 27.16
N ALA A 283 -27.67 -9.76 26.23
CA ALA A 283 -28.90 -10.45 26.57
C ALA A 283 -28.64 -11.75 27.33
N ALA A 284 -27.66 -12.56 26.91
CA ALA A 284 -27.26 -13.77 27.62
C ALA A 284 -26.77 -13.48 29.04
N VAL A 285 -25.89 -12.48 29.19
CA VAL A 285 -25.39 -12.04 30.48
C VAL A 285 -26.50 -11.48 31.37
N ALA A 286 -27.47 -10.78 30.80
CA ALA A 286 -28.61 -10.23 31.51
C ALA A 286 -29.56 -11.31 32.03
N ARG A 287 -29.69 -12.46 31.33
CA ARG A 287 -30.46 -13.61 31.81
C ARG A 287 -29.86 -14.19 33.09
N ASP A 288 -28.53 -14.29 33.16
CA ASP A 288 -27.84 -14.81 34.35
C ASP A 288 -27.79 -13.77 35.48
N ALA A 289 -27.44 -12.53 35.16
CA ALA A 289 -27.22 -11.45 36.11
C ALA A 289 -27.70 -10.10 35.54
N PRO A 290 -28.93 -9.66 35.87
CA PRO A 290 -29.55 -8.49 35.22
C PRO A 290 -28.79 -7.19 35.47
N LYS A 291 -28.20 -7.01 36.67
CA LYS A 291 -27.38 -5.84 37.00
C LYS A 291 -26.12 -5.75 36.13
N ARG A 292 -25.50 -6.91 35.83
CA ARG A 292 -24.30 -6.99 34.98
C ARG A 292 -24.65 -6.70 33.52
N GLY A 293 -25.75 -7.27 33.03
CA GLY A 293 -26.27 -6.97 31.69
C GLY A 293 -26.58 -5.48 31.50
N ALA A 294 -27.26 -4.86 32.47
CA ALA A 294 -27.59 -3.43 32.43
C ALA A 294 -26.33 -2.53 32.42
N LEU A 295 -25.28 -2.90 33.17
CA LEU A 295 -24.01 -2.19 33.14
C LEU A 295 -23.31 -2.31 31.78
N LEU A 296 -23.25 -3.53 31.22
CA LEU A 296 -22.64 -3.76 29.90
C LEU A 296 -23.38 -3.00 28.78
N GLN A 297 -24.71 -2.93 28.85
CA GLN A 297 -25.49 -2.16 27.89
C GLN A 297 -25.17 -0.66 27.95
N ARG A 298 -24.97 -0.08 29.14
CA ARG A 298 -24.55 1.32 29.29
C ARG A 298 -23.14 1.56 28.74
N LEU A 299 -22.19 0.70 29.11
CA LEU A 299 -20.80 0.79 28.63
C LEU A 299 -20.71 0.67 27.11
N TYR A 300 -21.49 -0.24 26.52
CA TYR A 300 -21.59 -0.40 25.07
C TYR A 300 -22.16 0.86 24.41
N GLY A 301 -23.22 1.44 24.99
CA GLY A 301 -23.79 2.70 24.53
C GLY A 301 -22.79 3.86 24.58
N GLU A 302 -22.06 4.01 25.68
CA GLU A 302 -21.02 5.05 25.84
C GLU A 302 -19.86 4.89 24.84
N SER A 303 -19.41 3.66 24.62
CA SER A 303 -18.36 3.36 23.64
C SER A 303 -18.81 3.71 22.23
N ARG A 304 -20.06 3.36 21.87
CA ARG A 304 -20.65 3.70 20.57
C ARG A 304 -20.77 5.21 20.38
N MET A 305 -21.24 5.93 21.38
CA MET A 305 -21.29 7.40 21.36
C MET A 305 -19.91 8.03 21.15
N SER A 306 -18.86 7.43 21.74
CA SER A 306 -17.48 7.89 21.55
C SER A 306 -17.01 7.68 20.10
N ILE A 307 -17.27 6.51 19.53
CA ILE A 307 -16.96 6.20 18.12
C ILE A 307 -17.70 7.14 17.17
N ASP A 308 -19.00 7.36 17.40
CA ASP A 308 -19.81 8.27 16.58
C ASP A 308 -19.29 9.71 16.66
N SER A 309 -18.84 10.16 17.83
CA SER A 309 -18.21 11.48 17.99
C SER A 309 -16.92 11.61 17.16
N TYR A 310 -16.06 10.59 17.17
CA TYR A 310 -14.86 10.58 16.34
C TYR A 310 -15.17 10.58 14.84
N ARG A 311 -16.22 9.85 14.41
CA ARG A 311 -16.67 9.85 13.02
C ARG A 311 -17.07 11.26 12.57
N THR A 312 -17.87 11.97 13.37
CA THR A 312 -18.28 13.35 13.07
C THR A 312 -17.09 14.31 12.97
N VAL A 313 -16.15 14.27 13.93
CA VAL A 313 -14.97 15.15 13.89
C VAL A 313 -14.10 14.88 12.67
N PHE A 314 -13.95 13.61 12.29
CA PHE A 314 -13.21 13.23 11.10
C PHE A 314 -13.88 13.74 9.81
N GLU A 315 -15.20 13.58 9.70
CA GLU A 315 -15.99 14.12 8.57
C GLU A 315 -15.85 15.65 8.47
N MET A 316 -16.00 16.36 9.59
CA MET A 316 -15.80 17.81 9.65
C MET A 316 -14.38 18.24 9.25
N SER A 317 -13.36 17.44 9.58
CA SER A 317 -11.97 17.70 9.19
C SER A 317 -11.79 17.58 7.69
N ILE A 318 -12.42 16.59 7.05
CA ILE A 318 -12.37 16.43 5.59
C ILE A 318 -13.07 17.62 4.91
N GLU A 319 -14.25 18.00 5.39
CA GLU A 319 -14.99 19.16 4.87
C GLU A 319 -14.22 20.47 5.02
N PHE A 320 -13.54 20.67 6.15
CA PHE A 320 -12.67 21.82 6.35
C PHE A 320 -11.51 21.84 5.36
N GLY A 321 -10.84 20.69 5.16
CA GLY A 321 -9.77 20.55 4.17
C GLY A 321 -10.25 20.87 2.76
N GLY A 322 -11.43 20.37 2.37
CA GLY A 322 -12.06 20.66 1.08
C GLY A 322 -12.38 22.14 0.89
N ARG A 323 -12.96 22.80 1.91
CA ARG A 323 -13.23 24.25 1.86
C ARG A 323 -11.95 25.07 1.70
N LYS A 324 -10.89 24.73 2.42
CA LYS A 324 -9.60 25.43 2.31
C LYS A 324 -8.92 25.22 0.97
N LEU A 325 -9.08 24.05 0.36
CA LEU A 325 -8.61 23.80 -1.00
C LEU A 325 -9.37 24.68 -2.00
N ASN A 326 -10.70 24.75 -1.90
CA ASN A 326 -11.50 25.59 -2.79
C ASN A 326 -11.19 27.08 -2.64
N GLU A 327 -11.02 27.57 -1.41
CA GLU A 327 -10.61 28.96 -1.15
C GLU A 327 -9.23 29.27 -1.79
N ALA A 328 -8.29 28.32 -1.74
CA ALA A 328 -7.00 28.45 -2.40
C ALA A 328 -7.12 28.44 -3.94
N ILE A 329 -8.07 27.68 -4.49
CA ILE A 329 -8.35 27.66 -5.94
C ILE A 329 -8.96 29.00 -6.36
N ASP A 330 -9.99 29.48 -5.67
CA ASP A 330 -10.67 30.75 -6.00
C ASP A 330 -9.69 31.93 -5.95
N THR A 331 -8.83 31.96 -4.93
CA THR A 331 -7.80 33.01 -4.79
C THR A 331 -6.74 32.92 -5.90
N LYS A 332 -6.30 31.71 -6.25
CA LYS A 332 -5.38 31.49 -7.38
C LYS A 332 -6.01 31.96 -8.70
N ASP A 333 -7.26 31.62 -8.94
CA ASP A 333 -7.98 32.00 -10.16
C ASP A 333 -8.14 33.52 -10.26
N GLY A 334 -8.46 34.19 -9.15
CA GLY A 334 -8.50 35.65 -9.09
C GLY A 334 -7.13 36.30 -9.36
N LEU A 335 -6.05 35.73 -8.83
CA LEU A 335 -4.69 36.20 -9.13
C LEU A 335 -4.30 35.97 -10.59
N ALA A 336 -4.70 34.83 -11.19
CA ALA A 336 -4.44 34.54 -12.59
C ALA A 336 -5.14 35.55 -13.52
N GLN A 337 -6.40 35.90 -13.24
CA GLN A 337 -7.11 36.96 -13.95
C GLN A 337 -6.39 38.31 -13.82
N ARG A 338 -5.94 38.65 -12.60
CA ARG A 338 -5.21 39.92 -12.39
C ARG A 338 -3.88 39.98 -13.13
N ILE A 339 -3.18 38.85 -13.26
CA ILE A 339 -1.95 38.75 -14.07
C ILE A 339 -2.28 39.04 -15.53
N GLU A 340 -3.33 38.40 -16.08
CA GLU A 340 -3.74 38.60 -17.47
C GLU A 340 -4.13 40.08 -17.75
N GLU A 341 -4.87 40.71 -16.84
CA GLU A 341 -5.20 42.14 -16.91
C GLU A 341 -3.95 43.02 -16.95
N LEU A 342 -3.00 42.78 -16.05
CA LEU A 342 -1.75 43.55 -15.96
C LEU A 342 -0.86 43.33 -17.18
N GLU A 343 -0.80 42.10 -17.71
CA GLU A 343 -0.08 41.80 -18.96
C GLU A 343 -0.68 42.54 -20.17
N SER A 344 -2.01 42.64 -20.23
CA SER A 344 -2.71 43.45 -21.23
C SER A 344 -2.38 44.94 -21.08
N GLU A 345 -2.46 45.49 -19.87
CA GLU A 345 -2.14 46.90 -19.57
C GLU A 345 -0.69 47.25 -19.93
N ILE A 346 0.26 46.38 -19.56
CA ILE A 346 1.68 46.53 -19.93
C ILE A 346 1.84 46.54 -21.45
N SER A 347 1.14 45.66 -22.17
CA SER A 347 1.20 45.60 -23.63
C SER A 347 0.65 46.87 -24.29
N GLU A 348 -0.44 47.42 -23.77
CA GLU A 348 -1.02 48.67 -24.24
C GLU A 348 -0.11 49.88 -24.00
N LEU A 349 0.47 49.98 -22.80
CA LEU A 349 1.42 51.04 -22.45
C LEU A 349 2.67 50.98 -23.32
N HIS A 350 3.23 49.79 -23.56
CA HIS A 350 4.37 49.65 -24.48
C HIS A 350 4.04 50.10 -25.90
N ARG A 351 2.82 49.81 -26.39
CA ARG A 351 2.36 50.29 -27.70
C ARG A 351 2.23 51.82 -27.73
N GLU A 352 1.77 52.42 -26.64
CA GLU A 352 1.65 53.88 -26.52
C GLU A 352 3.01 54.57 -26.46
N ILE A 353 3.96 54.03 -25.68
CA ILE A 353 5.35 54.46 -25.67
C ILE A 353 5.92 54.41 -27.09
N GLY A 354 5.75 53.30 -27.81
CA GLY A 354 6.23 53.18 -29.20
C GLY A 354 5.67 54.26 -30.14
N LYS A 355 4.38 54.61 -30.01
CA LYS A 355 3.78 55.71 -30.79
C LYS A 355 4.39 57.05 -30.45
N LEU A 356 4.50 57.37 -29.16
CA LEU A 356 5.04 58.65 -28.69
C LEU A 356 6.51 58.80 -29.09
N THR A 357 7.31 57.73 -28.99
CA THR A 357 8.69 57.71 -29.46
C THR A 357 8.76 58.02 -30.96
N SER A 358 7.96 57.35 -31.79
CA SER A 358 7.94 57.64 -33.24
C SER A 358 7.52 59.08 -33.57
N LEU A 359 6.62 59.65 -32.76
CA LEU A 359 6.20 61.04 -32.92
C LEU A 359 7.33 62.00 -32.54
N CYS A 360 8.00 61.77 -31.41
CA CYS A 360 9.17 62.54 -30.99
C CYS A 360 10.27 62.50 -32.06
N GLU A 361 10.64 61.32 -32.54
CA GLU A 361 11.62 61.16 -33.63
C GLU A 361 11.24 61.95 -34.89
N SER A 362 9.95 61.94 -35.28
CA SER A 362 9.46 62.69 -36.44
C SER A 362 9.54 64.21 -36.25
N VAL A 363 9.29 64.68 -35.01
CA VAL A 363 9.36 66.10 -34.67
C VAL A 363 10.81 66.54 -34.61
N GLU A 364 11.69 65.77 -33.96
CA GLU A 364 13.13 66.01 -33.90
C GLU A 364 13.73 66.09 -35.31
N ALA A 365 13.45 65.11 -36.18
CA ALA A 365 13.92 65.14 -37.57
C ALA A 365 13.42 66.38 -38.34
N ARG A 366 12.18 66.81 -38.08
CA ARG A 366 11.62 68.03 -38.70
C ARG A 366 12.28 69.31 -38.17
N GLU A 367 12.53 69.41 -36.88
CA GLU A 367 13.21 70.57 -36.29
C GLU A 367 14.69 70.62 -36.70
N GLU A 368 15.38 69.48 -36.80
CA GLU A 368 16.74 69.41 -37.35
C GLU A 368 16.80 69.86 -38.82
N ALA A 369 15.82 69.47 -39.64
CA ALA A 369 15.74 69.92 -41.03
C ALA A 369 15.53 71.44 -41.12
N LYS A 370 14.69 72.02 -40.25
CA LYS A 370 14.53 73.48 -40.15
C LYS A 370 15.81 74.16 -39.67
N ALA A 371 16.49 73.62 -38.66
CA ALA A 371 17.73 74.17 -38.13
C ALA A 371 18.82 74.22 -39.21
N LYS A 372 18.97 73.15 -40.00
CA LYS A 372 19.86 73.13 -41.18
C LYS A 372 19.46 74.19 -42.22
N GLY A 373 18.16 74.36 -42.47
CA GLY A 373 17.66 75.42 -43.34
C GLY A 373 17.98 76.83 -42.83
N TYR A 374 17.87 77.08 -41.53
CA TYR A 374 18.28 78.36 -40.93
C TYR A 374 19.79 78.58 -41.01
N GLU A 375 20.62 77.55 -40.77
CA GLU A 375 22.08 77.64 -40.93
C GLU A 375 22.51 77.96 -42.37
N GLU A 376 21.79 77.43 -43.38
CA GLU A 376 22.04 77.76 -44.79
C GLU A 376 21.69 79.22 -45.09
N VAL A 377 20.55 79.69 -44.61
CA VAL A 377 20.12 81.09 -44.79
C VAL A 377 21.06 82.06 -44.05
N ASP A 378 21.49 81.73 -42.84
CA ASP A 378 22.44 82.56 -42.07
C ASP A 378 23.77 82.68 -42.81
N LYS A 379 24.28 81.60 -43.41
CA LYS A 379 25.48 81.65 -44.26
C LYS A 379 25.29 82.58 -45.46
N GLU A 380 24.15 82.45 -46.16
CA GLU A 380 23.83 83.31 -47.30
C GLU A 380 23.74 84.79 -46.91
N ILE A 381 23.15 85.11 -45.75
CA ILE A 381 23.11 86.48 -45.20
C ILE A 381 24.53 86.97 -44.91
N THR A 382 25.38 86.16 -44.28
CA THR A 382 26.77 86.55 -44.00
C THR A 382 27.57 86.79 -45.27
N ASP A 383 27.40 85.94 -46.29
CA ASP A 383 28.07 86.10 -47.58
C ASP A 383 27.62 87.41 -48.25
N GLN A 384 26.31 87.68 -48.30
CA GLN A 384 25.76 88.94 -48.82
C GLN A 384 26.26 90.17 -48.05
N GLN A 385 26.39 90.10 -46.72
CA GLN A 385 26.96 91.19 -45.91
C GLN A 385 28.44 91.44 -46.25
N THR A 386 29.23 90.38 -46.46
CA THR A 386 30.63 90.55 -46.89
C THR A 386 30.74 91.14 -48.29
N GLU A 387 29.89 90.73 -49.22
CA GLU A 387 29.82 91.32 -50.56
C GLU A 387 29.42 92.81 -50.50
N GLN A 388 28.41 93.15 -49.68
CA GLN A 388 28.04 94.55 -49.45
C GLN A 388 29.22 95.35 -48.89
N GLN A 389 29.93 94.83 -47.89
CA GLN A 389 31.11 95.49 -47.33
C GLN A 389 32.21 95.71 -48.38
N GLN A 390 32.49 94.71 -49.23
CA GLN A 390 33.45 94.83 -50.32
C GLN A 390 33.03 95.90 -51.35
N LEU A 391 31.75 95.97 -51.68
CA LEU A 391 31.21 97.00 -52.57
C LEU A 391 31.30 98.39 -51.94
N GLU A 392 31.03 98.53 -50.63
CA GLU A 392 31.20 99.79 -49.91
C GLU A 392 32.66 100.26 -49.89
N ASP A 393 33.60 99.35 -49.64
CA ASP A 393 35.04 99.63 -49.67
C ASP A 393 35.48 100.06 -51.08
N LEU A 394 34.99 99.39 -52.14
CA LEU A 394 35.26 99.76 -53.53
C LEU A 394 34.70 101.16 -53.85
N ILE A 395 33.49 101.47 -53.39
CA ILE A 395 32.89 102.80 -53.53
C ILE A 395 33.72 103.85 -52.79
N ALA A 396 34.26 103.54 -51.60
CA ALA A 396 35.15 104.44 -50.86
C ALA A 396 36.44 104.74 -51.63
N VAL A 397 37.06 103.72 -52.24
CA VAL A 397 38.25 103.87 -53.10
C VAL A 397 37.92 104.69 -54.36
N LEU A 398 36.79 104.44 -55.01
CA LEU A 398 36.36 105.21 -56.20
C LEU A 398 35.99 106.66 -55.86
N LYS A 399 35.46 106.94 -54.65
CA LYS A 399 35.23 108.30 -54.17
C LYS A 399 36.54 109.07 -53.94
N LEU A 400 37.62 108.39 -53.54
CA LEU A 400 38.98 108.96 -53.46
C LEU A 400 39.64 109.18 -54.83
N SER A 401 39.08 108.63 -55.92
CA SER A 401 39.64 108.72 -57.29
C SER A 401 38.98 109.78 -58.18
N LYS A 402 38.03 110.59 -57.69
CA LYS A 402 37.52 111.73 -58.48
C LYS A 402 38.60 112.81 -58.59
N PRO A 403 38.95 113.28 -59.80
CA PRO A 403 39.90 114.39 -59.95
C PRO A 403 39.23 115.69 -59.50
N ASP A 404 39.82 116.35 -58.50
CA ASP A 404 39.47 117.72 -58.16
C ASP A 404 39.95 118.64 -59.29
N LYS A 405 39.04 118.95 -60.22
CA LYS A 405 39.19 120.08 -61.14
C LYS A 405 38.65 121.34 -60.47
N GLY A 406 39.57 122.02 -59.78
CA GLY A 406 39.77 123.48 -59.70
C GLY A 406 38.63 124.50 -59.88
N LYS A 407 38.63 125.43 -58.91
CA LYS A 407 38.62 126.93 -59.00
C LYS A 407 37.35 127.73 -58.66
N GLY A 408 37.57 128.74 -57.82
CA GLY A 408 36.86 130.03 -57.73
C GLY A 408 36.48 130.35 -56.27
N LYS A 409 36.96 131.40 -55.59
CA LYS A 409 37.57 132.69 -55.92
C LYS A 409 38.56 133.10 -54.82
#